data_AF-A0A5B8XVI0-F1
#
_entry.id   AF-A0A5B8XVI0-F1
#
_cell.length_a   1.000
_cell.length_b   1.000
_cell.length_c   1.000
_cell.angle_alpha   90.00
_cell.angle_beta   90.00
_cell.angle_gamma   90.00
#
_symmetry.space_group_name_H-M   'P 1'
#
loop_
_entity.id
_entity.type
_entity.pdbx_description
1 polymer ?
#
loop_
_entity_poly.entity_id
_entity_poly.type
_entity_poly.pdbx_seq_one_letter_code
_entity_poly.pdbx_strand_id
1 'polypeptide(L)'
;MKNFLDKLASLETAALEDCDSDARYQRIRSDILDLLKEAQTMLTEPDLLALKSSVLEALYRICGTHLDLEVLERYMPEVLTEEDFKQITQNSALARWM
;
A
#
# COMPACT_ATOMS: atom_id res chain seq x y z
N MET A 1 -10.22 13.75 -1.43
CA MET A 1 -10.66 12.35 -1.28
C MET A 1 -10.84 11.62 -2.63
N LYS A 2 -11.79 12.03 -3.50
CA LYS A 2 -12.06 11.32 -4.78
C LYS A 2 -10.81 11.05 -5.63
N ASN A 3 -9.96 12.06 -5.84
CA ASN A 3 -8.72 11.91 -6.62
C ASN A 3 -7.74 10.88 -6.02
N PHE A 4 -7.69 10.72 -4.69
CA PHE A 4 -6.84 9.73 -4.04
C PHE A 4 -7.37 8.32 -4.26
N LEU A 5 -8.69 8.13 -4.14
CA LEU A 5 -9.32 6.82 -4.39
C LEU A 5 -9.21 6.40 -5.86
N ASP A 6 -9.38 7.33 -6.80
CA ASP A 6 -9.22 7.06 -8.23
C ASP A 6 -7.78 6.64 -8.57
N LYS A 7 -6.78 7.32 -7.98
CA LYS A 7 -5.36 6.95 -8.11
C LYS A 7 -5.08 5.58 -7.50
N LEU A 8 -5.60 5.31 -6.30
CA LEU A 8 -5.42 4.03 -5.61
C LEU A 8 -5.97 2.87 -6.45
N ALA A 9 -7.18 3.01 -6.99
CA ALA A 9 -7.79 1.99 -7.86
C ALA A 9 -6.98 1.74 -9.13
N SER A 10 -6.38 2.78 -9.71
CA SER A 10 -5.49 2.64 -10.87
C SER A 10 -4.21 1.88 -10.52
N LEU A 11 -3.61 2.16 -9.36
CA LEU A 11 -2.40 1.47 -8.90
C LEU A 11 -2.69 0.01 -8.54
N GLU A 12 -3.83 -0.26 -7.91
CA GLU A 12 -4.27 -1.60 -7.60
C GLU A 12 -4.48 -2.44 -8.86
N THR A 13 -5.15 -1.87 -9.87
CA THR A 13 -5.32 -2.53 -11.17
C THR A 13 -3.96 -2.84 -11.80
N ALA A 14 -3.05 -1.87 -11.82
CA ALA A 14 -1.70 -2.05 -12.35
C ALA A 14 -0.88 -3.10 -11.57
N ALA A 15 -1.16 -3.29 -10.28
CA ALA A 15 -0.50 -4.29 -9.43
C ALA A 15 -0.99 -5.72 -9.70
N LEU A 16 -2.23 -5.86 -10.15
CA LEU A 16 -2.87 -7.14 -10.50
C LEU A 16 -2.61 -7.54 -11.95
N GLU A 17 -2.33 -6.57 -12.82
CA GLU A 17 -1.74 -6.82 -14.13
C GLU A 17 -0.33 -7.39 -13.96
N ASP A 18 -0.02 -8.47 -14.68
CA ASP A 18 1.23 -9.21 -14.52
C ASP A 18 2.45 -8.26 -14.64
N CYS A 19 3.31 -8.30 -13.62
CA CYS A 19 4.46 -7.41 -13.53
C CYS A 19 5.71 -8.18 -13.94
N ASP A 20 6.16 -7.94 -15.17
CA ASP A 20 7.34 -8.59 -15.76
C ASP A 20 8.69 -8.24 -15.07
N SER A 21 8.69 -7.43 -14.01
CA SER A 21 9.91 -7.09 -13.26
C SER A 21 9.67 -6.72 -11.80
N ASP A 22 10.59 -7.14 -10.93
CA ASP A 22 10.65 -6.79 -9.50
C ASP A 22 10.66 -5.28 -9.27
N ALA A 23 11.33 -4.52 -10.14
CA ALA A 23 11.38 -3.05 -10.05
C ALA A 23 10.00 -2.41 -10.26
N ARG A 24 9.20 -2.92 -11.21
CA ARG A 24 7.83 -2.46 -11.42
C ARG A 24 6.93 -2.88 -10.26
N TYR A 25 7.13 -4.11 -9.76
CA TYR A 25 6.43 -4.63 -8.60
C TYR A 25 6.60 -3.72 -7.37
N GLN A 26 7.84 -3.44 -6.96
CA GLN A 26 8.16 -2.60 -5.81
C GLN A 26 7.73 -1.14 -6.02
N ARG A 27 7.85 -0.61 -7.24
CA ARG A 27 7.41 0.76 -7.56
C ARG A 27 5.93 0.95 -7.28
N ILE A 28 5.06 0.04 -7.73
CA ILE A 28 3.61 0.21 -7.54
C ILE A 28 3.24 0.23 -6.05
N ARG A 29 3.86 -0.61 -5.21
CA ARG A 29 3.62 -0.59 -3.75
C ARG A 29 4.15 0.68 -3.11
N SER A 30 5.30 1.17 -3.57
CA SER A 30 5.85 2.45 -3.12
C SER A 30 4.92 3.61 -3.50
N ASP A 31 4.40 3.63 -4.73
CA ASP A 31 3.47 4.66 -5.21
C ASP A 31 2.17 4.68 -4.38
N ILE A 32 1.67 3.51 -3.95
CA ILE A 32 0.51 3.40 -3.04
C ILE A 32 0.81 4.03 -1.67
N LEU A 33 2.00 3.80 -1.12
CA LEU A 33 2.40 4.36 0.17
C LEU A 33 2.73 5.84 0.08
N ASP A 34 3.34 6.30 -1.02
CA ASP A 34 3.55 7.72 -1.31
C ASP A 34 2.22 8.46 -1.44
N LEU A 35 1.20 7.84 -2.02
CA LEU A 35 -0.15 8.39 -2.07
C LEU A 35 -0.73 8.62 -0.67
N LEU A 36 -0.53 7.68 0.25
CA LEU A 36 -0.93 7.84 1.65
C LEU A 36 -0.13 8.94 2.34
N LYS A 37 1.18 9.02 2.08
CA LYS A 37 2.07 10.07 2.60
C LYS A 37 1.64 11.46 2.14
N GLU A 38 1.34 11.63 0.85
CA GLU A 38 0.80 12.88 0.29
C GLU A 38 -0.51 13.26 1.01
N ALA A 39 -1.41 12.30 1.15
CA ALA A 39 -2.70 12.51 1.77
C ALA A 39 -2.64 12.94 3.25
N GLN A 40 -1.63 12.48 4.03
CA GLN A 40 -1.44 12.91 5.42
C GLN A 40 -1.29 14.44 5.55
N THR A 41 -0.79 15.11 4.51
CA THR A 41 -0.59 16.57 4.52
C THR A 41 -1.79 17.35 3.97
N MET A 42 -2.68 16.69 3.21
CA MET A 42 -3.74 17.35 2.44
C MET A 42 -5.15 17.06 2.95
N LEU A 43 -5.36 15.95 3.66
CA LEU A 43 -6.68 15.51 4.10
C LEU A 43 -6.92 15.82 5.58
N THR A 44 -8.21 15.90 5.92
CA THR A 44 -8.64 15.93 7.31
C THR A 44 -8.45 14.55 7.94
N GLU A 45 -8.35 14.48 9.27
CA GLU A 45 -8.16 13.21 9.99
C GLU A 45 -9.22 12.13 9.64
N PRO A 46 -10.53 12.43 9.56
CA PRO A 46 -11.52 11.43 9.15
C PRO A 46 -11.33 10.91 7.72
N ASP A 47 -11.01 11.80 6.77
CA ASP A 47 -10.78 11.42 5.37
C ASP A 47 -9.48 10.61 5.22
N LEU A 48 -8.45 10.98 5.99
CA LEU A 48 -7.19 10.25 6.03
C LEU A 48 -7.38 8.84 6.59
N LEU A 49 -8.14 8.67 7.67
CA LEU A 49 -8.45 7.36 8.22
C LEU A 49 -9.24 6.48 7.24
N ALA A 50 -10.20 7.07 6.53
CA ALA A 50 -10.93 6.39 5.48
C ALA A 50 -10.00 5.96 4.32
N LEU A 51 -9.14 6.85 3.85
CA LEU A 51 -8.16 6.53 2.80
C LEU A 51 -7.18 5.45 3.25
N LYS A 52 -6.67 5.57 4.48
CA LYS A 52 -5.74 4.59 5.07
C LYS A 52 -6.37 3.20 5.09
N SER A 53 -7.64 3.10 5.47
CA SER A 53 -8.37 1.83 5.45
C SER A 53 -8.42 1.23 4.05
N SER A 54 -8.72 2.03 3.02
CA SER A 54 -8.70 1.58 1.61
C SER A 54 -7.30 1.19 1.13
N VAL A 55 -6.26 1.92 1.54
CA VAL A 55 -4.86 1.58 1.22
C VAL A 55 -4.47 0.23 1.83
N LEU A 56 -4.80 0.01 3.10
CA LEU A 56 -4.52 -1.27 3.77
C LEU A 56 -5.24 -2.42 3.05
N GLU A 57 -6.52 -2.27 2.72
CA GLU A 57 -7.26 -3.28 1.95
C GLU A 57 -6.63 -3.59 0.59
N ALA A 58 -6.14 -2.57 -0.13
CA ALA A 58 -5.42 -2.77 -1.38
C ALA A 58 -4.13 -3.57 -1.15
N LEU A 59 -3.34 -3.19 -0.15
CA LEU A 59 -2.10 -3.89 0.22
C LEU A 59 -2.36 -5.34 0.65
N TYR A 60 -3.48 -5.62 1.33
CA TYR A 60 -3.88 -7.00 1.64
C TYR A 60 -4.04 -7.84 0.37
N ARG A 61 -4.56 -7.26 -0.72
CA ARG A 61 -4.79 -8.00 -1.97
C ARG A 61 -3.53 -8.21 -2.79
N ILE A 62 -2.58 -7.27 -2.73
CA ILE A 62 -1.45 -7.22 -3.69
C ILE A 62 -0.09 -7.55 -3.08
N CYS A 63 0.09 -7.42 -1.76
CA CYS A 63 1.33 -7.79 -1.10
C CYS A 63 1.35 -9.27 -0.76
N GLY A 64 2.54 -9.82 -0.54
CA GLY A 64 2.74 -11.14 0.03
C GLY A 64 4.08 -11.77 -0.33
N THR A 65 5.12 -10.98 -0.60
CA THR A 65 6.47 -11.45 -0.97
C THR A 65 7.54 -10.75 -0.13
N HIS A 66 8.77 -11.26 -0.12
CA HIS A 66 9.89 -10.59 0.57
C HIS A 66 10.16 -9.17 0.02
N LEU A 67 9.92 -8.93 -1.28
CA LEU A 67 10.06 -7.60 -1.88
C LEU A 67 9.08 -6.58 -1.30
N ASP A 68 7.89 -7.02 -0.87
CA ASP A 68 6.94 -6.15 -0.19
C ASP A 68 7.46 -5.76 1.20
N LEU A 69 8.12 -6.66 1.92
CA LEU A 69 8.66 -6.36 3.26
C LEU A 69 9.65 -5.20 3.18
N GLU A 70 10.58 -5.23 2.22
CA GLU A 70 11.56 -4.15 2.00
C GLU A 70 10.87 -2.80 1.72
N VAL A 71 9.76 -2.82 0.97
CA VAL A 71 8.97 -1.62 0.69
C VAL A 71 8.27 -1.16 1.96
N LEU A 72 7.54 -2.03 2.66
CA LEU A 72 6.77 -1.68 3.86
C LEU A 72 7.68 -1.11 4.97
N GLU A 73 8.84 -1.73 5.21
CA GLU A 73 9.81 -1.29 6.22
C GLU A 73 10.34 0.13 5.94
N ARG A 74 10.56 0.49 4.66
CA ARG A 74 11.02 1.83 4.26
C ARG A 74 10.04 2.94 4.64
N TYR A 75 8.75 2.62 4.69
CA TYR A 75 7.67 3.57 4.99
C TYR A 75 7.28 3.60 6.46
N MET A 76 7.94 2.80 7.31
CA MET A 76 7.79 2.86 8.75
C MET A 76 8.81 3.81 9.40
N PRO A 77 8.45 4.49 10.51
CA PRO A 77 7.12 4.60 11.10
C PRO A 77 6.29 5.78 10.52
N GLU A 78 6.85 6.52 9.54
CA GLU A 78 6.31 7.81 9.08
C GLU A 78 4.93 7.67 8.43
N VAL A 79 4.73 6.61 7.64
CA VAL A 79 3.48 6.39 6.88
C VAL A 79 2.69 5.21 7.47
N LEU A 80 3.40 4.14 7.83
CA LEU A 80 2.82 2.95 8.45
C LEU A 80 3.24 2.83 9.91
N THR A 81 2.30 2.50 10.78
CA THR A 81 2.58 2.07 12.15
C THR A 81 2.96 0.59 12.20
N GLU A 82 3.51 0.14 13.33
CA GLU A 82 3.76 -1.29 13.57
C GLU A 82 2.50 -2.14 13.44
N GLU A 83 1.36 -1.61 13.86
CA GLU A 83 0.08 -2.30 13.76
C GLU A 83 -0.37 -2.41 12.29
N ASP A 84 -0.17 -1.38 11.47
CA ASP A 84 -0.48 -1.45 10.04
C ASP A 84 0.38 -2.50 9.33
N PHE A 85 1.69 -2.50 9.62
CA PHE A 85 2.62 -3.49 9.08
C PHE A 85 2.20 -4.91 9.44
N LYS A 86 1.83 -5.13 10.71
CA LYS A 86 1.34 -6.41 11.20
C LYS A 86 0.04 -6.81 10.51
N GLN A 87 -0.90 -5.89 10.32
CA GLN A 87 -2.14 -6.17 9.63
C GLN A 87 -1.90 -6.55 8.16
N ILE A 88 -1.00 -5.85 7.46
CA ILE A 88 -0.66 -6.16 6.06
C ILE A 88 -0.04 -7.56 5.97
N THR A 89 0.92 -7.86 6.83
CA THR A 89 1.64 -9.14 6.80
C THR A 89 0.74 -10.33 7.19
N GLN A 90 -0.22 -10.14 8.10
CA GLN A 90 -1.15 -11.18 8.55
C GLN A 90 -2.35 -11.39 7.63
N ASN A 91 -2.82 -10.35 6.95
CA ASN A 91 -4.04 -10.39 6.12
C ASN A 91 -3.75 -10.42 4.61
N SER A 92 -2.48 -10.42 4.21
CA SER A 92 -2.09 -10.58 2.81
C SER A 92 -2.73 -11.83 2.21
N ALA A 93 -3.51 -11.65 1.15
CA ALA A 93 -4.16 -12.71 0.41
C ALA A 93 -3.15 -13.57 -0.37
N LEU A 94 -1.99 -13.01 -0.72
CA LEU A 94 -0.95 -13.74 -1.42
C LEU A 94 -0.08 -14.55 -0.45
N ALA A 95 0.20 -14.06 0.77
CA ALA A 95 0.90 -14.73 1.88
C ALA A 95 2.07 -15.66 1.49
N ARG A 96 2.84 -15.31 0.44
CA ARG A 96 4.03 -16.03 -0.04
C ARG A 96 5.29 -15.42 0.58
N TRP A 97 5.32 -15.32 1.90
CA TRP A 97 6.45 -14.74 2.65
C TRP A 97 7.73 -15.63 2.64
N MET A 98 7.86 -16.54 1.66
CA MET A 98 9.02 -17.44 1.49
C MET A 98 10.19 -16.75 0.82
#